data_AF-A0AA38FY43-F1
#
_entry.id   AF-A0AA38FY43-F1
#
_cell.length_a   1.000
_cell.length_b   1.000
_cell.length_c   1.000
_cell.angle_alpha   90.00
_cell.angle_beta   90.00
_cell.angle_gamma   90.00
#
_symmetry.space_group_name_H-M   'P 1'
#
loop_
_entity.id
_entity.type
_entity.pdbx_description
1 polymer ?
#
loop_
_entity_poly.entity_id
_entity_poly.type
_entity_poly.pdbx_seq_one_letter_code
_entity_poly.pdbx_strand_id
1 'polypeptide(L)' 'YPTVPFVELQRHQACVNSLAWAPHSPCHICTAGDDVHALIWELSGASQPQVEGGGPDPMLAYTAGAEIN' A
#
# COMPACT_ATOMS: atom_id res chain seq x y z
N TYR A 1 2.89 5.32 -23.21
CA TYR A 1 2.46 4.16 -22.41
C TYR A 1 3.34 4.12 -21.16
N PRO A 2 2.78 4.06 -19.95
CA PRO A 2 3.59 3.82 -18.77
C PRO A 2 4.10 2.37 -18.81
N THR A 3 5.39 2.18 -19.01
CA THR A 3 6.05 0.86 -19.10
C THR A 3 6.81 0.50 -17.82
N VAL A 4 6.81 1.40 -16.83
CA VAL A 4 7.50 1.25 -15.55
C VAL A 4 6.51 1.54 -14.42
N PRO A 5 6.50 0.72 -13.35
CA PRO A 5 5.70 1.03 -12.17
C PRO A 5 6.19 2.33 -11.56
N PHE A 6 5.26 3.16 -11.09
CA PHE A 6 5.60 4.40 -10.38
C PHE A 6 6.18 4.09 -9.00
N VAL A 7 5.62 3.08 -8.31
CA VAL A 7 6.01 2.65 -6.97
C VAL A 7 5.60 1.20 -6.73
N GLU A 8 6.36 0.48 -5.93
CA GLU A 8 5.99 -0.85 -5.41
C GLU A 8 5.73 -0.75 -3.91
N LEU A 9 4.65 -1.38 -3.41
CA LEU A 9 4.27 -1.33 -1.99
C LEU A 9 4.51 -2.71 -1.37
N GLN A 10 5.63 -2.87 -0.64
CA GLN A 10 6.08 -4.17 -0.14
C GLN A 10 5.98 -4.24 1.39
N ARG A 11 4.79 -4.59 1.92
CA ARG A 11 4.62 -4.92 3.35
C ARG A 11 3.69 -6.08 3.68
N HIS A 12 2.75 -6.40 2.79
CA HIS A 12 1.87 -7.52 3.06
C HIS A 12 2.65 -8.84 3.09
N GLN A 13 2.35 -9.68 4.08
CA GLN A 13 2.99 -10.99 4.27
C GLN A 13 2.19 -12.13 3.60
N ALA A 14 1.03 -11.81 3.04
CA ALA A 14 0.14 -12.73 2.33
C ALA A 14 -0.51 -12.02 1.13
N CYS A 15 -1.44 -12.69 0.46
CA CYS A 15 -2.17 -12.13 -0.67
C CYS A 15 -2.93 -10.86 -0.27
N VAL A 16 -2.84 -9.84 -1.11
CA VAL A 16 -3.68 -8.63 -1.02
C VAL A 16 -4.99 -8.93 -1.74
N ASN A 17 -6.10 -8.85 -1.01
CA ASN A 17 -7.43 -9.13 -1.56
C ASN A 17 -8.17 -7.85 -1.95
N SER A 18 -7.83 -6.73 -1.34
CA SER A 18 -8.55 -5.47 -1.53
C SER A 18 -7.63 -4.27 -1.63
N LEU A 19 -7.99 -3.32 -2.50
CA LEU A 19 -7.29 -2.07 -2.71
C LEU A 19 -8.28 -0.96 -3.04
N ALA A 20 -8.17 0.18 -2.35
CA ALA A 20 -9.05 1.32 -2.52
C ALA A 20 -8.28 2.66 -2.41
N TRP A 21 -8.57 3.58 -3.31
CA TRP A 21 -8.07 4.96 -3.22
C TRP A 21 -8.93 5.78 -2.26
N ALA A 22 -8.31 6.72 -1.54
CA ALA A 22 -9.08 7.64 -0.74
C ALA A 22 -9.90 8.58 -1.64
N PRO A 23 -11.20 8.80 -1.35
CA PRO A 23 -12.06 9.64 -2.20
C PRO A 23 -11.69 11.14 -2.14
N HIS A 24 -11.01 11.57 -1.08
CA HIS A 24 -10.64 12.96 -0.82
C HIS A 24 -9.14 13.25 -1.00
N SER A 25 -8.31 12.22 -1.22
CA SER A 25 -6.86 12.36 -1.40
C SER A 25 -6.39 11.45 -2.52
N PRO A 26 -5.91 12.02 -3.66
CA PRO A 26 -5.40 11.22 -4.77
C PRO A 26 -4.06 10.56 -4.45
N CYS A 27 -3.46 10.90 -3.30
CA CYS A 27 -2.18 10.38 -2.87
C CYS A 27 -2.34 9.27 -1.83
N HIS A 28 -3.56 8.96 -1.36
CA HIS A 28 -3.78 7.93 -0.35
C HIS A 28 -4.39 6.68 -0.96
N ILE A 29 -3.83 5.53 -0.60
CA ILE A 29 -4.32 4.23 -0.99
C ILE A 29 -4.38 3.32 0.23
N CYS A 30 -5.42 2.52 0.32
CA CYS A 30 -5.64 1.49 1.33
C CYS A 30 -5.47 0.13 0.66
N THR A 31 -4.70 -0.77 1.27
CA THR A 31 -4.58 -2.17 0.85
C THR A 31 -4.91 -3.07 2.03
N ALA A 32 -5.58 -4.20 1.78
CA ALA A 32 -5.88 -5.18 2.81
C ALA A 32 -5.67 -6.60 2.28
N GLY A 33 -5.21 -7.50 3.14
CA GLY A 33 -4.84 -8.86 2.77
C GLY A 33 -5.18 -9.93 3.81
N ASP A 34 -4.88 -11.18 3.45
CA ASP A 34 -5.02 -12.37 4.29
C ASP A 34 -4.09 -12.37 5.50
N ASP A 35 -3.09 -11.48 5.51
CA ASP A 35 -2.21 -11.24 6.65
C ASP A 35 -2.90 -10.49 7.79
N VAL A 36 -4.22 -10.28 7.67
CA VAL A 36 -5.05 -9.60 8.67
C VAL A 36 -4.66 -8.13 8.80
N HIS A 37 -3.84 -7.61 7.87
CA HIS A 37 -3.40 -6.23 7.88
C HIS A 37 -4.18 -5.40 6.87
N ALA A 38 -4.52 -4.18 7.27
CA ALA A 38 -4.95 -3.11 6.39
C ALA A 38 -3.96 -1.95 6.49
N LEU A 39 -3.34 -1.60 5.37
CA LEU A 39 -2.25 -0.64 5.29
C LEU A 39 -2.73 0.60 4.52
N ILE A 40 -2.50 1.78 5.09
CA ILE A 40 -2.73 3.07 4.43
C ILE A 40 -1.40 3.62 3.98
N TRP A 41 -1.27 3.89 2.69
CA TRP A 41 -0.06 4.41 2.07
C TRP A 41 -0.29 5.84 1.59
N GLU A 42 0.75 6.66 1.71
CA GLU A 42 0.80 7.97 1.10
C GLU A 42 1.83 7.99 -0.04
N LEU A 43 1.38 8.36 -1.24
CA LEU A 43 2.16 8.39 -2.47
C LEU A 43 2.71 9.77 -2.82
N SER A 44 2.39 10.81 -2.02
CA SER A 44 2.84 12.18 -2.28
C SER A 44 4.38 12.30 -2.23
N GLY A 45 5.02 11.51 -1.38
CA GLY A 45 6.48 11.41 -1.23
C GLY A 45 7.15 10.33 -2.10
N ALA A 46 6.37 9.46 -2.77
CA ALA A 46 6.89 8.36 -3.60
C ALA A 46 7.50 8.82 -4.93
N SER A 47 7.54 10.14 -5.18
CA SER A 47 8.20 10.75 -6.34
C SER A 47 9.74 10.65 -6.28
N GLN A 48 10.32 10.24 -5.16
CA GLN A 48 11.74 9.87 -5.09
C GLN A 48 11.91 8.39 -5.44
N PRO A 49 12.78 8.04 -6.41
CA PRO A 49 13.17 6.65 -6.61
C PRO A 49 13.82 6.15 -5.33
N GLN A 50 13.10 5.38 -4.52
CA GLN A 50 13.66 4.77 -3.32
C GLN A 50 14.74 3.78 -3.76
N VAL A 51 15.98 4.13 -3.45
CA VAL A 51 17.19 3.47 -3.92
C VAL A 51 17.42 2.11 -3.25
N GLU A 52 16.60 1.72 -2.28
CA GLU A 52 16.84 0.52 -1.47
C GLU A 52 15.62 -0.39 -1.38
N GLY A 53 15.30 -1.10 -2.46
CA GLY A 53 14.66 -2.44 -2.48
C GLY A 53 13.30 -2.65 -1.81
N GLY A 54 12.75 -1.66 -1.12
CA GLY A 54 11.49 -1.71 -0.39
C GLY A 54 10.74 -0.41 -0.65
N GLY A 55 9.46 -0.55 -0.95
CA GLY A 55 8.55 0.55 -1.20
C GLY A 55 8.48 1.62 -0.10
N PRO A 56 7.61 2.63 -0.26
CA PRO A 56 7.35 3.58 0.81
C PRO A 56 6.73 2.82 1.98
N ASP A 57 7.09 3.15 3.22
CA ASP A 57 6.45 2.53 4.38
C ASP A 57 4.99 3.00 4.51
N PRO A 58 4.08 2.14 4.99
CA PRO A 58 2.70 2.53 5.19
C PRO A 58 2.62 3.57 6.31
N MET A 59 1.86 4.63 6.07
CA MET A 59 1.59 5.68 7.06
C MET A 59 0.80 5.12 8.25
N LEU A 60 -0.09 4.17 7.99
CA LEU A 60 -0.89 3.52 9.02
C LEU A 60 -0.98 2.01 8.74
N ALA A 61 -0.90 1.21 9.79
CA ALA A 61 -1.14 -0.23 9.72
C ALA A 61 -2.20 -0.61 10.77
N TYR A 62 -3.26 -1.25 10.31
CA TYR A 62 -4.30 -1.81 11.15
C TYR A 62 -4.22 -3.34 11.09
N THR A 63 -4.42 -4.00 12.23
CA THR A 63 -4.51 -5.46 12.31
C THR A 63 -5.92 -5.84 12.75
N ALA A 64 -6.65 -6.56 11.91
CA ALA A 64 -7.97 -7.09 12.23
C ALA A 64 -7.90 -8.30 13.18
N GLY A 65 -9.06 -8.77 13.65
CA GLY A 65 -9.15 -10.03 14.43
C GLY A 65 -9.28 -11.29 13.57
N ALA A 66 -9.48 -11.13 12.26
CA ALA A 66 -9.64 -12.18 11.26
C ALA A 66 -9.25 -11.63 9.88
N GLU A 67 -9.01 -12.54 8.93
CA GLU A 67 -8.69 -12.23 7.52
C GLU A 67 -9.69 -11.25 6.89
N ILE A 68 -9.16 -10.29 6.12
CA ILE A 68 -9.96 -9.29 5.42
C ILE A 68 -10.34 -9.87 4.04
N ASN A 69 -11.60 -10.29 3.89
CA ASN A 69 -12.21 -10.69 2.62
C ASN A 69 -13.05 -9.57 2.01
#